data_AF-A0A377BWL6-F1
#
_entry.id   AF-A0A377BWL6-F1
#
_cell.length_a   1.000
_cell.length_b   1.000
_cell.length_c   1.000
_cell.angle_alpha   90.00
_cell.angle_beta   90.00
_cell.angle_gamma   90.00
#
_symmetry.space_group_name_H-M   'P 1'
#
loop_
_entity.id
_entity.type
_entity.pdbx_description
1 polymer ?
#
loop_
_entity_poly.entity_id
_entity_poly.type
_entity_poly.pdbx_seq_one_letter_code
_entity_poly.pdbx_strand_id
1 'polypeptide(L)'
;MQQYWAQPQQLQLEDGNTVKWQLRDAQHCFNLNALAKISDDPLASPDFPAQVFSALLINAGIDRGNTDEIVQSIADYIDVDDSPRFHGAEDSFYQSQTPPRHSANQMLFLTGELRQIKGITENIYQRLIPYVCVLPTTELSINLNMLTENDIPLFRALFLNNITDADARVLLQKRPREGWLTTDAFLYWAQQDFSGVKPLVAQVKRHLFPYSRYFTLSTESISDEQSQGWQSHIFFNRKQQSAQIYRRTLQLY
;
A
#
# COMPACT_ATOMS: atom_id res chain seq x y z
N MET A 1 5.07 2.96 20.45
CA MET A 1 3.87 3.82 20.45
C MET A 1 2.81 3.05 21.21
N GLN A 2 2.29 3.57 22.33
CA GLN A 2 1.05 2.99 22.86
C GLN A 2 -0.09 3.47 21.94
N GLN A 3 -0.30 2.73 20.86
CA GLN A 3 -1.43 2.92 19.95
C GLN A 3 -2.68 2.43 20.65
N TYR A 4 -3.15 3.16 21.67
CA TYR A 4 -4.37 2.81 22.39
C TYR A 4 -5.54 2.64 21.43
N TRP A 5 -5.60 3.47 20.38
CA TRP A 5 -6.59 3.37 19.31
C TRP A 5 -6.51 2.05 18.51
N ALA A 6 -5.35 1.40 18.45
CA ALA A 6 -5.14 0.16 17.68
C ALA A 6 -5.30 -1.12 18.53
N GLN A 7 -5.52 -0.98 19.84
CA GLN A 7 -5.73 -2.13 20.72
C GLN A 7 -7.10 -2.76 20.43
N PRO A 8 -7.20 -4.10 20.37
CA PRO A 8 -8.48 -4.77 20.24
C PRO A 8 -9.36 -4.43 21.45
N GLN A 9 -10.62 -4.13 21.18
CA GLN A 9 -11.63 -3.82 22.17
C GLN A 9 -12.74 -4.88 22.14
N GLN A 10 -13.41 -5.08 23.27
CA GLN A 10 -14.57 -5.95 23.36
C GLN A 10 -15.59 -5.43 24.37
N LEU A 11 -16.87 -5.72 24.11
CA LEU A 11 -17.99 -5.42 24.98
C LEU A 11 -18.94 -6.62 25.01
N GLN A 12 -19.33 -7.06 26.20
CA GLN A 12 -20.42 -8.03 26.37
C GLN A 12 -21.74 -7.25 26.54
N LEU A 13 -22.74 -7.63 25.76
CA LEU A 13 -24.08 -7.05 25.76
C LEU A 13 -24.99 -7.75 26.79
N GLU A 14 -26.12 -7.13 27.13
CA GLU A 14 -27.07 -7.65 28.13
C GLU A 14 -27.71 -8.99 27.72
N ASP A 15 -27.80 -9.25 26.42
CA ASP A 15 -28.33 -10.49 25.83
C ASP A 15 -27.30 -11.63 25.77
N GLY A 16 -26.08 -11.41 26.30
CA GLY A 16 -24.99 -12.38 26.30
C GLY A 16 -24.06 -12.29 25.09
N ASN A 17 -24.44 -11.56 24.04
CA ASN A 17 -23.62 -11.42 22.84
C ASN A 17 -22.33 -10.61 23.11
N THR A 18 -21.25 -10.93 22.40
CA THR A 18 -19.98 -10.19 22.49
C THR A 18 -19.72 -9.44 21.20
N VAL A 19 -19.44 -8.15 21.30
CA VAL A 19 -18.97 -7.33 20.18
C VAL A 19 -17.49 -7.04 20.36
N LYS A 20 -16.69 -7.35 19.35
CA LYS A 20 -15.26 -7.04 19.29
C LYS A 20 -14.99 -6.05 18.17
N TRP A 21 -14.02 -5.17 18.37
CA TRP A 21 -13.54 -4.31 17.29
C TRP A 21 -12.07 -3.96 17.40
N GLN A 22 -11.45 -3.70 16.26
CA GLN A 22 -10.06 -3.23 16.20
C GLN A 22 -9.89 -2.27 15.02
N LEU A 23 -9.30 -1.10 15.30
CA LEU A 23 -8.87 -0.16 14.28
C LEU A 23 -7.40 -0.44 13.92
N ARG A 24 -7.07 -0.44 12.63
CA ARG A 24 -5.70 -0.63 12.12
C ARG A 24 -5.34 0.44 11.11
N ASP A 25 -4.06 0.80 11.08
CA ASP A 25 -3.50 1.63 10.00
C ASP A 25 -3.67 0.90 8.65
N ALA A 26 -3.95 1.66 7.60
CA ALA A 26 -4.05 1.13 6.23
C ALA A 26 -3.06 1.84 5.28
N GLN A 27 -1.98 2.40 5.79
CA GLN A 27 -1.01 3.21 5.04
C GLN A 27 0.45 2.79 5.24
N HIS A 28 0.76 1.60 5.77
CA HIS A 28 2.12 1.05 5.77
C HIS A 28 2.41 0.16 4.55
N CYS A 29 1.75 0.46 3.42
CA CYS A 29 1.74 -0.31 2.19
C CYS A 29 1.92 0.61 0.97
N PHE A 30 2.41 0.06 -0.15
CA PHE A 30 2.40 0.74 -1.44
C PHE A 30 0.97 0.78 -1.99
N ASN A 31 0.43 1.99 -2.18
CA ASN A 31 -0.88 2.16 -2.81
C ASN A 31 -0.77 1.95 -4.32
N LEU A 32 -1.34 0.87 -4.85
CA LEU A 32 -1.29 0.53 -6.28
C LEU A 32 -1.90 1.63 -7.17
N ASN A 33 -2.92 2.33 -6.66
CA ASN A 33 -3.55 3.44 -7.37
C ASN A 33 -2.62 4.66 -7.55
N ALA A 34 -1.45 4.67 -6.90
CA ALA A 34 -0.41 5.66 -7.18
C ALA A 34 0.25 5.50 -8.56
N LEU A 35 0.01 4.37 -9.24
CA LEU A 35 0.47 4.15 -10.61
C LEU A 35 -0.47 4.76 -11.68
N ALA A 36 -1.67 5.20 -11.31
CA ALA A 36 -2.69 5.65 -12.28
C ALA A 36 -2.37 6.98 -12.99
N LYS A 37 -1.31 7.68 -12.56
CA LYS A 37 -0.91 8.99 -13.10
C LYS A 37 0.57 9.05 -13.45
N ILE A 38 1.19 7.89 -13.67
CA ILE A 38 2.59 7.87 -14.11
C ILE A 38 2.67 8.25 -15.60
N SER A 39 3.71 8.98 -15.96
CA SER A 39 4.00 9.38 -17.33
C SER A 39 4.18 8.16 -18.23
N ASP A 40 3.59 8.21 -19.42
CA ASP A 40 3.78 7.27 -20.52
C ASP A 40 4.87 7.73 -21.51
N ASP A 41 5.36 8.97 -21.39
CA ASP A 41 6.46 9.51 -22.23
C ASP A 41 7.75 8.67 -22.12
N PRO A 42 8.19 8.00 -23.20
CA PRO A 42 9.40 7.18 -23.20
C PRO A 42 10.70 7.96 -22.94
N LEU A 43 10.68 9.29 -23.11
CA LEU A 43 11.82 10.17 -22.86
C LEU A 43 11.84 10.75 -21.45
N ALA A 44 10.74 10.63 -20.70
CA ALA A 44 10.66 11.11 -19.33
C ALA A 44 11.40 10.18 -18.37
N SER A 45 11.97 10.76 -17.31
CA SER A 45 12.40 9.95 -16.17
C SER A 45 11.17 9.29 -15.54
N PRO A 46 11.22 7.99 -15.17
CA PRO A 46 10.08 7.33 -14.55
C PRO A 46 9.64 8.07 -13.29
N ASP A 47 8.33 8.18 -13.08
CA ASP A 47 7.79 8.80 -11.87
C ASP A 47 8.19 8.02 -10.61
N PHE A 48 8.32 8.75 -9.50
CA PHE A 48 8.80 8.16 -8.25
C PHE A 48 7.97 6.94 -7.78
N PRO A 49 6.61 6.94 -7.83
CA PRO A 49 5.84 5.74 -7.52
C PRO A 49 6.19 4.53 -8.41
N ALA A 50 6.44 4.72 -9.71
CA ALA A 50 6.85 3.65 -10.61
C ALA A 50 8.23 3.09 -10.24
N GLN A 51 9.19 3.97 -9.90
CA GLN A 51 10.52 3.57 -9.44
C GLN A 51 10.45 2.78 -8.11
N VAL A 52 9.66 3.25 -7.14
CA VAL A 52 9.45 2.57 -5.86
C VAL A 52 8.79 1.22 -6.07
N PHE A 53 7.76 1.12 -6.92
CA PHE A 53 7.10 -0.16 -7.17
C PHE A 53 8.04 -1.16 -7.84
N SER A 54 8.82 -0.72 -8.83
CA SER A 54 9.86 -1.53 -9.47
C SER A 54 10.89 -2.05 -8.45
N ALA A 55 11.35 -1.19 -7.54
CA ALA A 55 12.27 -1.57 -6.47
C ALA A 55 11.62 -2.58 -5.49
N LEU A 56 10.32 -2.44 -5.20
CA LEU A 56 9.55 -3.37 -4.36
C LEU A 56 9.40 -4.74 -5.03
N LEU A 57 9.10 -4.78 -6.34
CA LEU A 57 9.02 -6.04 -7.10
C LEU A 57 10.33 -6.83 -6.96
N ILE A 58 11.48 -6.15 -7.12
CA ILE A 58 12.80 -6.77 -6.96
C ILE A 58 12.99 -7.30 -5.53
N ASN A 59 12.63 -6.52 -4.52
CA ASN A 59 12.77 -6.95 -3.12
C ASN A 59 11.83 -8.10 -2.75
N ALA A 60 10.68 -8.21 -3.41
CA ALA A 60 9.76 -9.35 -3.30
C ALA A 60 10.24 -10.57 -4.12
N GLY A 61 11.41 -10.49 -4.76
CA GLY A 61 12.03 -11.59 -5.49
C GLY A 61 11.44 -11.82 -6.88
N ILE A 62 10.81 -10.80 -7.48
CA ILE A 62 10.41 -10.82 -8.90
C ILE A 62 11.64 -10.48 -9.75
N ASP A 63 11.80 -11.20 -10.86
CA ASP A 63 12.92 -10.98 -11.78
C ASP A 63 12.90 -9.57 -12.35
N ARG A 64 14.08 -8.97 -12.51
CA ARG A 64 14.23 -7.60 -13.02
C ARG A 64 13.69 -7.44 -14.43
N GLY A 65 13.74 -8.49 -15.25
CA GLY A 65 13.19 -8.47 -16.61
C GLY A 65 11.68 -8.30 -16.64
N ASN A 66 10.97 -8.70 -15.58
CA ASN A 66 9.51 -8.66 -15.52
C ASN A 66 8.97 -7.38 -14.87
N THR A 67 9.81 -6.56 -14.22
CA THR A 67 9.30 -5.45 -13.41
C THR A 67 8.63 -4.38 -14.26
N ASP A 68 9.18 -4.09 -15.42
CA ASP A 68 8.67 -3.06 -16.32
C ASP A 68 7.31 -3.44 -16.94
N GLU A 69 7.18 -4.69 -17.41
CA GLU A 69 5.89 -5.24 -17.87
C GLU A 69 4.82 -5.14 -16.78
N ILE A 70 5.15 -5.52 -15.55
CA ILE A 70 4.19 -5.48 -14.44
C ILE A 70 3.78 -4.05 -14.09
N VAL A 71 4.74 -3.12 -14.00
CA VAL A 71 4.44 -1.71 -13.67
C VAL A 71 3.55 -1.10 -14.75
N GLN A 72 3.91 -1.26 -16.02
CA GLN A 72 3.15 -0.70 -17.14
C GLN A 72 1.77 -1.37 -17.28
N SER A 73 1.68 -2.69 -17.10
CA SER A 73 0.39 -3.39 -17.16
C SER A 73 -0.56 -2.97 -16.04
N ILE A 74 -0.05 -2.66 -14.85
CA ILE A 74 -0.88 -2.09 -13.78
C ILE A 74 -1.31 -0.67 -14.11
N ALA A 75 -0.42 0.14 -14.69
CA ALA A 75 -0.72 1.52 -15.08
C ALA A 75 -1.80 1.59 -16.15
N ASP A 76 -1.67 0.81 -17.24
CA ASP A 76 -2.68 0.69 -18.30
C ASP A 76 -4.02 0.21 -17.71
N TYR A 77 -3.99 -0.84 -16.88
CA TYR A 77 -5.24 -1.39 -16.31
C TYR A 77 -6.08 -0.38 -15.50
N ILE A 78 -5.48 0.70 -14.98
CA ILE A 78 -6.12 1.62 -14.02
C ILE A 78 -6.16 3.09 -14.47
N ASP A 79 -5.47 3.46 -15.54
CA ASP A 79 -5.55 4.82 -16.08
C ASP A 79 -6.89 5.02 -16.82
N VAL A 80 -7.09 6.17 -17.47
CA VAL A 80 -8.42 6.54 -17.98
C VAL A 80 -8.59 6.28 -19.48
N ASP A 81 -7.51 5.93 -20.17
CA ASP A 81 -7.54 5.75 -21.63
C ASP A 81 -7.44 4.27 -22.02
N ASP A 82 -7.24 3.98 -23.29
CA ASP A 82 -7.20 2.61 -23.84
C ASP A 82 -5.97 2.46 -24.76
N SER A 83 -4.95 3.30 -24.55
CA SER A 83 -3.73 3.34 -25.33
C SER A 83 -2.65 2.53 -24.62
N PRO A 84 -2.29 1.34 -25.14
CA PRO A 84 -1.36 0.49 -24.41
C PRO A 84 0.04 1.10 -24.38
N ARG A 85 0.67 1.10 -23.19
CA ARG A 85 2.10 1.36 -23.05
C ARG A 85 2.91 0.21 -23.69
N PHE A 86 4.19 0.46 -23.99
CA PHE A 86 5.03 -0.46 -24.76
C PHE A 86 5.05 -1.90 -24.21
N HIS A 87 5.12 -2.07 -22.88
CA HIS A 87 5.03 -3.37 -22.22
C HIS A 87 3.72 -3.58 -21.45
N GLY A 88 2.79 -2.62 -21.54
CA GLY A 88 1.50 -2.69 -20.87
C GLY A 88 0.48 -3.59 -21.57
N ALA A 89 -0.78 -3.39 -21.22
CA ALA A 89 -1.92 -4.12 -21.77
C ALA A 89 -3.23 -3.39 -21.48
N GLU A 90 -4.02 -3.23 -22.54
CA GLU A 90 -5.36 -2.61 -22.53
C GLU A 90 -6.44 -3.59 -23.01
N ASP A 91 -7.60 -3.09 -23.40
CA ASP A 91 -8.76 -3.89 -23.79
C ASP A 91 -8.43 -4.97 -24.83
N SER A 92 -7.63 -4.65 -25.85
CA SER A 92 -7.23 -5.62 -26.87
C SER A 92 -6.57 -6.88 -26.31
N PHE A 93 -5.76 -6.74 -25.25
CA PHE A 93 -5.15 -7.87 -24.56
C PHE A 93 -6.18 -8.60 -23.69
N TYR A 94 -6.97 -7.87 -22.90
CA TYR A 94 -7.89 -8.46 -21.93
C TYR A 94 -9.10 -9.15 -22.59
N GLN A 95 -9.54 -8.69 -23.76
CA GLN A 95 -10.59 -9.32 -24.56
C GLN A 95 -10.15 -10.66 -25.15
N SER A 96 -8.84 -10.87 -25.33
CA SER A 96 -8.30 -12.15 -25.79
C SER A 96 -8.18 -13.20 -24.68
N GLN A 97 -8.38 -12.80 -23.40
CA GLN A 97 -8.33 -13.72 -22.27
C GLN A 97 -9.60 -14.56 -22.17
N THR A 98 -9.56 -15.63 -21.37
CA THR A 98 -10.72 -16.49 -21.10
C THR A 98 -11.05 -16.47 -19.60
N PRO A 99 -12.24 -16.01 -19.18
CA PRO A 99 -13.26 -15.34 -20.00
C PRO A 99 -12.79 -13.97 -20.53
N PRO A 100 -13.35 -13.49 -21.66
CA PRO A 100 -13.02 -12.18 -22.20
C PRO A 100 -13.50 -11.09 -21.25
N ARG A 101 -12.68 -10.05 -21.10
CA ARG A 101 -12.95 -8.90 -20.22
C ARG A 101 -12.21 -7.66 -20.73
N HIS A 102 -12.37 -6.55 -20.03
CA HIS A 102 -11.75 -5.26 -20.33
C HIS A 102 -10.70 -4.90 -19.27
N SER A 103 -9.86 -3.91 -19.57
CA SER A 103 -9.16 -3.16 -18.51
C SER A 103 -10.18 -2.45 -17.61
N ALA A 104 -9.80 -2.09 -16.39
CA ALA A 104 -10.74 -1.46 -15.48
C ALA A 104 -10.98 0.02 -15.85
N ASN A 105 -9.96 0.67 -16.41
CA ASN A 105 -9.89 2.09 -16.74
C ASN A 105 -10.34 3.01 -15.60
N GLN A 106 -9.98 2.57 -14.38
CA GLN A 106 -10.27 3.23 -13.12
C GLN A 106 -9.36 2.69 -12.02
N MET A 107 -9.24 3.45 -10.93
CA MET A 107 -8.55 3.00 -9.72
C MET A 107 -9.08 1.65 -9.23
N LEU A 108 -8.15 0.78 -8.82
CA LEU A 108 -8.48 -0.50 -8.19
C LEU A 108 -9.32 -0.28 -6.94
N PHE A 109 -10.34 -1.12 -6.79
CA PHE A 109 -11.20 -1.15 -5.62
C PHE A 109 -10.76 -2.23 -4.63
N LEU A 110 -10.20 -3.35 -5.06
CA LEU A 110 -9.73 -4.47 -4.23
C LEU A 110 -8.32 -4.89 -4.64
N THR A 111 -7.47 -5.23 -3.66
CA THR A 111 -6.13 -5.75 -3.94
C THR A 111 -6.15 -7.05 -4.75
N GLY A 112 -7.22 -7.84 -4.62
CA GLY A 112 -7.42 -9.09 -5.36
C GLY A 112 -7.51 -8.90 -6.87
N GLU A 113 -7.82 -7.69 -7.36
CA GLU A 113 -7.88 -7.37 -8.79
C GLU A 113 -6.51 -7.49 -9.46
N LEU A 114 -5.40 -7.41 -8.70
CA LEU A 114 -4.06 -7.66 -9.23
C LEU A 114 -3.95 -8.97 -10.01
N ARG A 115 -4.70 -10.01 -9.62
CA ARG A 115 -4.69 -11.31 -10.31
C ARG A 115 -5.17 -11.25 -11.76
N GLN A 116 -5.89 -10.19 -12.13
CA GLN A 116 -6.40 -9.99 -13.48
C GLN A 116 -5.41 -9.21 -14.36
N ILE A 117 -4.31 -8.72 -13.81
CA ILE A 117 -3.39 -7.86 -14.55
C ILE A 117 -2.31 -8.71 -15.22
N LYS A 118 -1.98 -8.36 -16.47
CA LYS A 118 -0.92 -9.01 -17.24
C LYS A 118 0.40 -9.03 -16.43
N GLY A 119 1.12 -10.15 -16.50
CA GLY A 119 2.37 -10.36 -15.76
C GLY A 119 2.20 -10.76 -14.29
N ILE A 120 1.00 -10.67 -13.71
CA ILE A 120 0.76 -11.08 -12.32
C ILE A 120 0.35 -12.56 -12.24
N THR A 121 1.33 -13.42 -11.96
CA THR A 121 1.07 -14.83 -11.59
C THR A 121 0.62 -14.96 -10.13
N GLU A 122 0.01 -16.08 -9.73
CA GLU A 122 -0.35 -16.31 -8.31
C GLU A 122 0.88 -16.24 -7.39
N ASN A 123 2.04 -16.75 -7.82
CA ASN A 123 3.28 -16.64 -7.04
C ASN A 123 3.72 -15.18 -6.87
N ILE A 124 3.60 -14.35 -7.92
CA ILE A 124 3.88 -12.90 -7.82
C ILE A 124 2.88 -12.22 -6.90
N TYR A 125 1.58 -12.50 -7.07
CA TYR A 125 0.52 -11.98 -6.22
C TYR A 125 0.79 -12.26 -4.73
N GLN A 126 1.10 -13.49 -4.37
CA GLN A 126 1.35 -13.89 -2.97
C GLN A 126 2.59 -13.21 -2.37
N ARG A 127 3.62 -12.95 -3.19
CA ARG A 127 4.81 -12.21 -2.77
C ARG A 127 4.56 -10.72 -2.59
N LEU A 128 3.62 -10.15 -3.33
CA LEU A 128 3.31 -8.72 -3.30
C LEU A 128 2.25 -8.33 -2.29
N ILE A 129 1.25 -9.19 -2.06
CA ILE A 129 0.09 -8.86 -1.22
C ILE A 129 0.43 -8.34 0.19
N PRO A 130 1.53 -8.73 0.87
CA PRO A 130 1.89 -8.15 2.17
C PRO A 130 2.29 -6.68 2.11
N TYR A 131 2.71 -6.19 0.94
CA TYR A 131 3.35 -4.88 0.77
C TYR A 131 2.48 -3.85 0.06
N VAL A 132 1.34 -4.26 -0.49
CA VAL A 132 0.51 -3.42 -1.36
C VAL A 132 -0.88 -3.23 -0.80
N CYS A 133 -1.50 -2.12 -1.14
CA CYS A 133 -2.89 -1.81 -0.83
C CYS A 133 -3.54 -1.04 -1.97
N VAL A 134 -4.86 -0.90 -1.88
CA VAL A 134 -5.67 -0.05 -2.76
C VAL A 134 -6.38 0.98 -1.90
N LEU A 135 -6.02 2.24 -2.09
CA LEU A 135 -6.63 3.38 -1.39
C LEU A 135 -7.31 4.28 -2.43
N PRO A 136 -8.40 4.99 -2.08
CA PRO A 136 -9.15 5.84 -3.01
C PRO A 136 -8.42 7.19 -3.25
N THR A 137 -7.16 7.12 -3.63
CA THR A 137 -6.28 8.24 -3.97
C THR A 137 -5.19 7.76 -4.91
N THR A 138 -4.66 8.67 -5.73
CA THR A 138 -3.47 8.41 -6.57
C THR A 138 -2.18 8.85 -5.88
N GLU A 139 -2.24 9.24 -4.60
CA GLU A 139 -1.05 9.58 -3.83
C GLU A 139 -0.36 8.31 -3.30
N LEU A 140 0.96 8.23 -3.49
CA LEU A 140 1.81 7.37 -2.67
C LEU A 140 2.07 8.08 -1.34
N SER A 141 1.56 7.51 -0.24
CA SER A 141 1.69 8.07 1.11
C SER A 141 1.80 6.95 2.13
N ILE A 142 3.00 6.78 2.69
CA ILE A 142 3.33 5.70 3.62
C ILE A 142 3.49 6.25 5.04
N ASN A 143 2.85 5.59 6.00
CA ASN A 143 2.96 5.89 7.42
C ASN A 143 4.23 5.27 8.00
N LEU A 144 5.26 6.10 8.15
CA LEU A 144 6.59 5.69 8.60
C LEU A 144 6.57 5.06 10.01
N ASN A 145 5.61 5.45 10.84
CA ASN A 145 5.50 4.98 12.22
C ASN A 145 4.88 3.59 12.34
N MET A 146 4.33 3.07 11.24
CA MET A 146 3.66 1.77 11.17
C MET A 146 4.48 0.70 10.47
N LEU A 147 5.57 1.09 9.80
CA LEU A 147 6.51 0.14 9.20
C LEU A 147 7.11 -0.78 10.28
N THR A 148 7.19 -2.06 10.02
CA THR A 148 7.75 -3.10 10.87
C THR A 148 8.88 -3.84 10.15
N GLU A 149 9.53 -4.80 10.81
CA GLU A 149 10.53 -5.64 10.12
C GLU A 149 9.93 -6.43 8.95
N ASN A 150 8.64 -6.80 9.03
CA ASN A 150 7.95 -7.44 7.92
C ASN A 150 7.87 -6.54 6.69
N ASP A 151 7.91 -5.22 6.86
CA ASP A 151 7.79 -4.23 5.79
C ASP A 151 9.15 -3.81 5.20
N ILE A 152 10.26 -4.45 5.59
CA ILE A 152 11.61 -4.11 5.08
C ILE A 152 11.68 -4.06 3.54
N PRO A 153 11.09 -5.00 2.78
CA PRO A 153 11.07 -4.92 1.31
C PRO A 153 10.47 -3.62 0.78
N LEU A 154 9.36 -3.16 1.36
CA LEU A 154 8.76 -1.86 1.02
C LEU A 154 9.62 -0.69 1.50
N PHE A 155 10.16 -0.78 2.71
CA PHE A 155 10.95 0.28 3.29
C PHE A 155 12.24 0.55 2.49
N ARG A 156 12.89 -0.50 1.99
CA ARG A 156 14.04 -0.38 1.07
C ARG A 156 13.64 0.19 -0.29
N ALA A 157 12.49 -0.23 -0.81
CA ALA A 157 11.98 0.25 -2.09
C ALA A 157 11.72 1.76 -2.08
N LEU A 158 11.29 2.33 -0.95
CA LEU A 158 11.16 3.79 -0.79
C LEU A 158 12.48 4.54 -1.02
N PHE A 159 13.62 3.92 -0.74
CA PHE A 159 14.94 4.46 -1.02
C PHE A 159 15.55 3.87 -2.29
N LEU A 160 14.72 3.39 -3.21
CA LEU A 160 15.13 2.81 -4.50
C LEU A 160 16.21 1.73 -4.34
N ASN A 161 16.17 0.99 -3.23
CA ASN A 161 17.14 -0.04 -2.85
C ASN A 161 18.58 0.47 -2.62
N ASN A 162 18.76 1.77 -2.40
CA ASN A 162 20.05 2.38 -1.98
C ASN A 162 20.39 2.12 -0.51
N ILE A 163 19.55 1.37 0.20
CA ILE A 163 19.81 0.88 1.56
C ILE A 163 19.60 -0.64 1.62
N THR A 164 20.37 -1.29 2.49
CA THR A 164 20.31 -2.75 2.71
C THR A 164 19.21 -3.11 3.71
N ASP A 165 18.93 -4.41 3.87
CA ASP A 165 18.04 -4.90 4.95
C ASP A 165 18.58 -4.55 6.33
N ALA A 166 19.91 -4.56 6.52
CA ALA A 166 20.54 -4.20 7.78
C ALA A 166 20.32 -2.72 8.10
N ASP A 167 20.51 -1.84 7.12
CA ASP A 167 20.27 -0.40 7.26
C ASP A 167 18.81 -0.12 7.60
N ALA A 168 17.87 -0.77 6.90
CA ALA A 168 16.44 -0.66 7.17
C ALA A 168 16.10 -1.09 8.61
N ARG A 169 16.65 -2.20 9.12
CA ARG A 169 16.47 -2.63 10.52
C ARG A 169 17.00 -1.59 11.51
N VAL A 170 18.17 -1.03 11.26
CA VAL A 170 18.75 0.04 12.11
C VAL A 170 17.81 1.24 12.15
N LEU A 171 17.28 1.68 11.01
CA LEU A 171 16.32 2.78 10.94
C LEU A 171 15.02 2.50 11.69
N LEU A 172 14.50 1.27 11.60
CA LEU A 172 13.32 0.84 12.36
C LEU A 172 13.58 0.88 13.88
N GLN A 173 14.75 0.38 14.32
CA GLN A 173 15.15 0.38 15.73
C GLN A 173 15.38 1.78 16.30
N LYS A 174 15.78 2.74 15.46
CA LYS A 174 15.92 4.16 15.85
C LYS A 174 14.58 4.87 16.04
N ARG A 175 13.45 4.24 15.70
CA ARG A 175 12.13 4.85 15.91
C ARG A 175 11.93 5.16 17.40
N PRO A 176 11.68 6.42 17.78
CA PRO A 176 11.41 6.78 19.17
C PRO A 176 10.20 6.01 19.71
N ARG A 177 10.11 5.86 21.04
CA ARG A 177 8.98 5.17 21.69
C ARG A 177 7.62 5.74 21.25
N GLU A 178 7.49 7.04 21.11
CA GLU A 178 6.27 7.71 20.66
C GLU A 178 6.13 7.79 19.12
N GLY A 179 7.08 7.23 18.38
CA GLY A 179 7.21 7.40 16.95
C GLY A 179 7.90 8.71 16.58
N TRP A 180 8.19 8.88 15.30
CA TRP A 180 8.69 10.13 14.76
C TRP A 180 7.56 11.16 14.69
N LEU A 181 7.83 12.38 15.17
CA LEU A 181 6.87 13.49 15.12
C LEU A 181 6.78 14.12 13.73
N THR A 182 7.90 14.14 13.00
CA THR A 182 8.00 14.72 11.66
C THR A 182 8.81 13.80 10.75
N THR A 183 8.50 13.82 9.45
CA THR A 183 9.31 13.14 8.44
C THR A 183 10.74 13.68 8.41
N ASP A 184 10.92 14.99 8.65
CA ASP A 184 12.24 15.63 8.69
C ASP A 184 13.13 15.08 9.81
N ALA A 185 12.57 14.82 11.00
CA ALA A 185 13.33 14.24 12.10
C ALA A 185 13.85 12.85 11.74
N PHE A 186 13.03 12.02 11.09
CA PHE A 186 13.46 10.72 10.58
C PHE A 186 14.55 10.86 9.50
N LEU A 187 14.32 11.70 8.49
CA LEU A 187 15.24 11.88 7.36
C LEU A 187 16.58 12.49 7.78
N TYR A 188 16.61 13.31 8.84
CA TYR A 188 17.85 13.82 9.42
C TYR A 188 18.77 12.68 9.87
N TRP A 189 18.27 11.72 10.64
CA TRP A 189 19.07 10.57 11.06
C TRP A 189 19.41 9.65 9.89
N ALA A 190 18.42 9.35 9.04
CA ALA A 190 18.62 8.42 7.94
C ALA A 190 19.73 8.85 6.97
N GLN A 191 19.80 10.15 6.63
CA GLN A 191 20.82 10.66 5.71
C GLN A 191 22.20 10.83 6.35
N GLN A 192 22.29 10.88 7.69
CA GLN A 192 23.55 10.91 8.42
C GLN A 192 24.15 9.51 8.51
N ASP A 193 23.32 8.52 8.84
CA ASP A 193 23.74 7.13 9.01
C ASP A 193 24.04 6.44 7.67
N PHE A 194 23.29 6.78 6.60
CA PHE A 194 23.36 6.08 5.32
C PHE A 194 23.48 7.04 4.14
N SER A 195 24.63 7.03 3.46
CA SER A 195 24.90 7.92 2.32
C SER A 195 23.93 7.71 1.14
N GLY A 196 23.45 6.48 0.93
CA GLY A 196 22.48 6.13 -0.10
C GLY A 196 21.11 6.80 0.05
N VAL A 197 20.80 7.34 1.24
CA VAL A 197 19.57 8.10 1.50
C VAL A 197 19.65 9.53 0.97
N LYS A 198 20.83 10.16 1.02
CA LYS A 198 21.01 11.60 0.71
C LYS A 198 20.40 12.04 -0.63
N PRO A 199 20.59 11.32 -1.75
CA PRO A 199 20.03 11.73 -3.04
C PRO A 199 18.48 11.68 -3.08
N LEU A 200 17.86 10.91 -2.19
CA LEU A 200 16.43 10.59 -2.23
C LEU A 200 15.61 11.35 -1.18
N VAL A 201 16.26 12.08 -0.26
CA VAL A 201 15.59 12.82 0.84
C VAL A 201 14.42 13.66 0.34
N ALA A 202 14.62 14.45 -0.72
CA ALA A 202 13.58 15.33 -1.26
C ALA A 202 12.39 14.56 -1.84
N GLN A 203 12.65 13.43 -2.52
CA GLN A 203 11.61 12.59 -3.10
C GLN A 203 10.85 11.86 -1.99
N VAL A 204 11.56 11.13 -1.12
CA VAL A 204 10.97 10.36 0.00
C VAL A 204 10.15 11.24 0.93
N LYS A 205 10.60 12.47 1.22
CA LYS A 205 9.86 13.41 2.08
C LYS A 205 8.42 13.68 1.62
N ARG A 206 8.15 13.61 0.31
CA ARG A 206 6.81 13.84 -0.26
C ARG A 206 5.87 12.64 -0.11
N HIS A 207 6.41 11.46 0.20
CA HIS A 207 5.66 10.21 0.20
C HIS A 207 5.67 9.48 1.55
N LEU A 208 6.43 9.99 2.52
CA LEU A 208 6.59 9.41 3.84
C LEU A 208 6.05 10.35 4.92
N PHE A 209 5.14 9.86 5.77
CA PHE A 209 4.43 10.67 6.76
C PHE A 209 4.41 10.00 8.14
N PRO A 210 4.40 10.78 9.25
CA PRO A 210 4.36 10.24 10.61
C PRO A 210 2.94 9.88 11.09
N TYR A 211 1.94 9.91 10.21
CA TYR A 211 0.53 9.73 10.55
C TYR A 211 -0.21 9.02 9.42
N SER A 212 -1.42 8.54 9.74
CA SER A 212 -2.37 7.98 8.77
C SER A 212 -3.57 8.87 8.55
N ARG A 213 -4.16 8.70 7.38
CA ARG A 213 -5.48 9.19 6.95
C ARG A 213 -6.38 8.01 6.56
N TYR A 214 -5.85 6.82 6.31
CA TYR A 214 -6.65 5.65 5.97
C TYR A 214 -6.53 4.58 7.06
N PHE A 215 -7.68 4.07 7.47
CA PHE A 215 -7.78 3.06 8.51
C PHE A 215 -8.73 1.95 8.11
N THR A 216 -8.54 0.79 8.72
CA THR A 216 -9.45 -0.34 8.63
C THR A 216 -10.01 -0.61 10.03
N LEU A 217 -11.33 -0.60 10.16
CA LEU A 217 -12.05 -1.03 11.36
C LEU A 217 -12.63 -2.42 11.11
N SER A 218 -12.11 -3.43 11.80
CA SER A 218 -12.73 -4.76 11.86
C SER A 218 -13.67 -4.80 13.06
N THR A 219 -14.90 -5.25 12.85
CA THR A 219 -15.92 -5.47 13.89
C THR A 219 -16.45 -6.89 13.78
N GLU A 220 -16.61 -7.57 14.90
CA GLU A 220 -17.15 -8.92 14.98
C GLU A 220 -18.24 -8.96 16.05
N SER A 221 -19.40 -9.53 15.72
CA SER A 221 -20.46 -9.84 16.68
C SER A 221 -20.54 -11.34 16.83
N ILE A 222 -20.44 -11.80 18.08
CA ILE A 222 -20.40 -13.21 18.46
C ILE A 222 -21.62 -13.49 19.34
N SER A 223 -22.40 -14.47 18.93
CA SER A 223 -23.51 -15.08 19.68
C SER A 223 -23.20 -16.55 19.94
N ASP A 224 -24.05 -17.24 20.70
CA ASP A 224 -23.87 -18.67 21.01
C ASP A 224 -23.88 -19.57 19.74
N GLU A 225 -24.60 -19.16 18.69
CA GLU A 225 -24.78 -19.97 17.47
C GLU A 225 -23.98 -19.47 16.27
N GLN A 226 -23.62 -18.18 16.24
CA GLN A 226 -23.05 -17.53 15.05
C GLN A 226 -22.04 -16.42 15.38
N SER A 227 -21.05 -16.25 14.50
CA SER A 227 -20.22 -15.05 14.42
C SER A 227 -20.43 -14.35 13.08
N GLN A 228 -20.54 -13.01 13.10
CA GLN A 228 -20.59 -12.19 11.89
C GLN A 228 -19.59 -11.03 11.98
N GLY A 229 -18.79 -10.88 10.93
CA GLY A 229 -17.77 -9.85 10.82
C GLY A 229 -18.05 -8.80 9.77
N TRP A 230 -17.55 -7.59 10.00
CA TRP A 230 -17.49 -6.52 9.01
C TRP A 230 -16.14 -5.85 9.04
N GLN A 231 -15.66 -5.45 7.86
CA GLN A 231 -14.48 -4.61 7.71
C GLN A 231 -14.91 -3.29 7.07
N SER A 232 -14.77 -2.19 7.81
CA SER A 232 -15.03 -0.84 7.33
C SER A 232 -13.72 -0.12 7.01
N HIS A 233 -13.63 0.48 5.84
CA HIS A 233 -12.49 1.29 5.44
C HIS A 233 -12.82 2.77 5.59
N ILE A 234 -11.97 3.46 6.34
CA ILE A 234 -12.21 4.81 6.84
C ILE A 234 -11.14 5.74 6.28
N PHE A 235 -11.58 6.88 5.75
CA PHE A 235 -10.74 8.03 5.46
C PHE A 235 -10.95 9.09 6.56
N PHE A 236 -9.86 9.59 7.13
CA PHE A 236 -9.84 10.66 8.10
C PHE A 236 -9.29 11.95 7.49
N ASN A 237 -10.18 12.92 7.27
CA ASN A 237 -9.82 14.24 6.81
C ASN A 237 -9.26 15.07 7.98
N ARG A 238 -7.94 15.18 8.07
CA ARG A 238 -7.27 15.93 9.13
C ARG A 238 -7.59 17.42 9.15
N LYS A 239 -7.90 18.04 8.00
CA LYS A 239 -8.23 19.48 7.93
C LYS A 239 -9.61 19.76 8.51
N GLN A 240 -10.56 18.89 8.22
CA GLN A 240 -11.95 19.00 8.70
C GLN A 240 -12.20 18.27 10.03
N GLN A 241 -11.22 17.50 10.51
CA GLN A 241 -11.34 16.61 11.67
C GLN A 241 -12.54 15.66 11.57
N SER A 242 -12.81 15.16 10.36
CA SER A 242 -13.94 14.29 10.06
C SER A 242 -13.49 12.92 9.55
N ALA A 243 -14.26 11.88 9.89
CA ALA A 243 -14.07 10.52 9.40
C ALA A 243 -15.21 10.13 8.46
N GLN A 244 -14.88 9.44 7.37
CA GLN A 244 -15.84 8.96 6.39
C GLN A 244 -15.54 7.49 6.07
N ILE A 245 -16.57 6.65 6.10
CA ILE A 245 -16.47 5.27 5.63
C ILE A 245 -16.68 5.28 4.13
N TYR A 246 -15.69 4.82 3.36
CA TYR A 246 -15.77 4.77 1.89
C TYR A 246 -15.98 3.35 1.35
N ARG A 247 -15.78 2.31 2.18
CA ARG A 247 -16.04 0.92 1.82
C ARG A 247 -16.43 0.11 3.05
N ARG A 248 -17.35 -0.85 2.88
CA ARG A 248 -17.62 -1.92 3.84
C ARG A 248 -17.60 -3.26 3.12
N THR A 249 -17.01 -4.25 3.75
CA THR A 249 -17.01 -5.64 3.26
C THR A 249 -17.43 -6.57 4.39
N LEU A 250 -18.30 -7.52 4.07
CA LEU A 250 -18.64 -8.60 5.00
C LEU A 250 -17.40 -9.48 5.19
N GLN A 251 -17.08 -9.79 6.44
CA GLN A 251 -16.02 -10.72 6.80
C GLN A 251 -16.67 -11.98 7.37
N LEU A 252 -16.57 -13.08 6.62
CA LEU A 252 -17.03 -14.38 7.09
C LEU A 252 -15.92 -15.02 7.93
N TYR A 253 -16.28 -15.49 9.11
CA TYR A 253 -15.41 -16.23 10.03
C TYR A 253 -15.72 -17.72 9.98
#